data_AF-A0A1C1CNA4-F1
#
_entry.id   AF-A0A1C1CNA4-F1
#
_cell.length_a   1.000
_cell.length_b   1.000
_cell.length_c   1.000
_cell.angle_alpha   90.00
_cell.angle_beta   90.00
_cell.angle_gamma   90.00
#
_symmetry.space_group_name_H-M   'P 1'
#
loop_
_entity.id
_entity.type
_entity.pdbx_description
1 polymer ?
#
loop_
_entity_poly.entity_id
_entity_poly.type
_entity_poly.pdbx_seq_one_letter_code
_entity_poly.pdbx_strand_id
1 'polypeptide(L)'
;MSAARNKVQELLANNEKFASSFPGAPQMTQIQAMRGAPGAEILVILTCFDPRGVPEAFFGPDLQAAVFRNAGGRVSEDVIRSLNILRAVVSLELVAIVHHTGTVTACGVPVAKF
;
A
#
# COMPACT_ATOMS: atom_id res chain seq x y z
N MET A 1 1.63 23.53 24.69
CA MET A 1 1.81 22.14 24.24
C MET A 1 2.57 22.16 22.92
N SER A 2 3.44 21.18 22.63
CA SER A 2 4.21 21.19 21.38
C SER A 2 3.30 20.89 20.17
N ALA A 3 3.60 21.48 19.02
CA ALA A 3 2.84 21.29 17.78
C ALA A 3 2.68 19.80 17.41
N ALA A 4 3.70 18.97 17.67
CA ALA A 4 3.64 17.54 17.43
C ALA A 4 2.55 16.84 18.25
N ARG A 5 2.38 17.21 19.54
CA ARG A 5 1.32 16.64 20.37
C ARG A 5 -0.07 16.98 19.82
N ASN A 6 -0.28 18.22 19.39
CA ASN A 6 -1.54 18.63 18.80
C ASN A 6 -1.83 17.85 17.51
N LYS A 7 -0.81 17.60 16.67
CA LYS A 7 -0.99 16.81 15.45
C LYS A 7 -1.35 15.35 15.72
N VAL A 8 -0.73 14.73 16.73
CA VAL A 8 -1.08 13.37 17.16
C VAL A 8 -2.54 13.31 17.63
N GLN A 9 -2.99 14.30 18.42
CA GLN A 9 -4.38 14.36 18.87
C GLN A 9 -5.36 14.47 17.69
N GLU A 10 -5.03 15.28 16.68
CA GLU A 10 -5.82 15.38 15.45
C GLU A 10 -5.90 14.05 14.70
N LEU A 11 -4.76 13.34 14.54
CA LEU A 11 -4.72 12.04 13.90
C LEU A 11 -5.56 11.00 14.65
N LEU A 12 -5.52 10.99 15.98
CA LEU A 12 -6.34 10.10 16.81
C LEU A 12 -7.82 10.40 16.66
N ALA A 13 -8.22 11.68 16.68
CA ALA A 13 -9.61 12.08 16.47
C ALA A 13 -10.13 11.71 15.07
N ASN A 14 -9.29 11.82 14.04
CA ASN A 14 -9.64 11.40 12.68
C ASN A 14 -9.77 9.88 12.58
N ASN A 15 -8.88 9.14 13.26
CA ASN A 15 -8.96 7.67 13.32
C ASN A 15 -10.21 7.20 14.06
N GLU A 16 -10.61 7.84 15.15
CA GLU A 16 -11.83 7.49 15.88
C GLU A 16 -13.08 7.61 14.98
N LYS A 17 -13.16 8.68 14.18
CA LYS A 17 -14.22 8.83 13.18
C LYS A 17 -14.21 7.71 12.15
N PHE A 18 -13.04 7.42 11.57
CA PHE A 18 -12.89 6.32 10.61
C PHE A 18 -13.26 4.95 11.21
N ALA A 19 -12.79 4.67 12.43
CA ALA A 19 -13.06 3.41 13.12
C ALA A 19 -14.55 3.22 13.40
N SER A 20 -15.29 4.29 13.69
CA SER A 20 -16.73 4.23 13.96
C SER A 20 -17.58 3.80 12.75
N SER A 21 -17.05 3.97 11.53
CA SER A 21 -17.71 3.59 10.27
C SER A 21 -16.94 2.55 9.46
N PHE A 22 -15.90 1.94 10.05
CA PHE A 22 -15.07 0.97 9.34
C PHE A 22 -15.92 -0.27 9.01
N PRO A 23 -16.07 -0.64 7.72
CA PRO A 23 -16.96 -1.72 7.30
C PRO A 23 -16.47 -3.12 7.71
N GLY A 24 -15.30 -3.21 8.33
CA GLY A 24 -14.57 -4.44 8.56
C GLY A 24 -13.69 -4.80 7.36
N ALA A 25 -12.64 -5.55 7.63
CA ALA A 25 -11.80 -6.17 6.61
C ALA A 25 -11.47 -7.60 7.04
N PRO A 26 -11.25 -8.54 6.10
CA PRO A 26 -10.81 -9.87 6.42
C PRO A 26 -9.52 -9.84 7.24
N GLN A 27 -9.48 -10.62 8.33
CA GLN A 27 -8.25 -10.86 9.07
C GLN A 27 -7.26 -11.63 8.20
N MET A 28 -5.98 -11.48 8.47
CA MET A 28 -4.95 -12.17 7.71
C MET A 28 -5.11 -13.71 7.75
N THR A 29 -5.58 -14.26 8.86
CA THR A 29 -5.91 -15.69 8.98
C THR A 29 -7.06 -16.11 8.05
N GLN A 30 -8.05 -15.23 7.85
CA GLN A 30 -9.16 -15.48 6.92
C GLN A 30 -8.69 -15.40 5.46
N ILE A 31 -7.84 -14.43 5.13
CA ILE A 31 -7.24 -14.33 3.79
C ILE A 31 -6.36 -15.55 3.49
N GLN A 32 -5.55 -15.99 4.46
CA GLN A 32 -4.73 -17.20 4.34
C GLN A 32 -5.58 -18.45 4.08
N ALA A 33 -6.73 -18.59 4.73
CA ALA A 33 -7.63 -19.71 4.53
C ALA A 33 -8.22 -19.76 3.11
N MET A 34 -8.28 -18.62 2.41
CA MET A 34 -8.73 -18.53 1.01
C MET A 34 -7.60 -18.76 -0.01
N ARG A 35 -6.37 -19.01 0.44
CA ARG A 35 -5.22 -19.20 -0.46
C ARG A 35 -5.47 -20.36 -1.43
N GLY A 36 -5.32 -20.07 -2.72
CA GLY A 36 -5.57 -21.02 -3.81
C GLY A 36 -7.02 -21.06 -4.29
N ALA A 37 -7.96 -20.38 -3.62
CA ALA A 37 -9.31 -20.21 -4.14
C ALA A 37 -9.28 -19.24 -5.33
N PRO A 38 -10.00 -19.53 -6.43
CA PRO A 38 -10.13 -18.59 -7.55
C PRO A 38 -10.76 -17.27 -7.08
N GLY A 39 -10.17 -16.15 -7.48
CA GLY A 39 -10.63 -14.80 -7.11
C GLY A 39 -10.15 -14.33 -5.74
N ALA A 40 -9.34 -15.12 -5.03
CA ALA A 40 -8.71 -14.72 -3.76
C ALA A 40 -7.26 -14.23 -3.94
N GLU A 41 -6.84 -13.99 -5.19
CA GLU A 41 -5.53 -13.46 -5.50
C GLU A 41 -5.41 -11.98 -5.08
N ILE A 42 -4.22 -11.61 -4.60
CA ILE A 42 -3.95 -10.27 -4.08
C ILE A 42 -3.06 -9.52 -5.07
N LEU A 43 -3.49 -8.32 -5.44
CA LEU A 43 -2.68 -7.32 -6.12
C LEU A 43 -1.64 -6.74 -5.16
N VAL A 44 -0.39 -6.64 -5.61
CA VAL A 44 0.68 -5.94 -4.90
C VAL A 44 1.09 -4.69 -5.68
N ILE A 45 1.22 -3.56 -4.99
CA ILE A 45 1.72 -2.31 -5.56
C ILE A 45 3.02 -1.92 -4.87
N LEU A 46 4.05 -1.63 -5.66
CA LEU A 46 5.26 -0.97 -5.21
C LEU A 46 5.30 0.44 -5.80
N THR A 47 5.28 1.47 -4.95
CA THR A 47 5.31 2.86 -5.39
C THR A 47 6.20 3.74 -4.52
N CYS A 48 6.33 5.01 -4.89
CA CYS A 48 7.06 5.98 -4.13
C CYS A 48 6.36 6.32 -2.80
N PHE A 49 7.12 6.57 -1.75
CA PHE A 49 6.65 7.18 -0.50
C PHE A 49 6.24 8.67 -0.64
N ASP A 50 6.34 9.25 -1.84
CA ASP A 50 5.96 10.63 -2.11
C ASP A 50 4.50 10.87 -1.71
N PRO A 51 4.19 11.86 -0.85
CA PRO A 51 2.84 12.05 -0.32
C PRO A 51 1.79 12.35 -1.40
N ARG A 52 2.18 12.73 -2.62
CA ARG A 52 1.29 12.94 -3.77
C ARG A 52 0.84 11.62 -4.42
N GLY A 53 1.64 10.56 -4.27
CA GLY A 53 1.38 9.23 -4.86
C GLY A 53 0.67 8.30 -3.89
N VAL A 54 -0.59 8.57 -3.56
CA VAL A 54 -1.44 7.68 -2.75
C VAL A 54 -2.18 6.71 -3.68
N PRO A 55 -1.95 5.39 -3.64
CA PRO A 55 -2.54 4.42 -4.58
C PRO A 55 -4.06 4.52 -4.72
N GLU A 56 -4.77 4.64 -3.61
CA GLU A 56 -6.23 4.76 -3.57
C GLU A 56 -6.72 6.05 -4.25
N ALA A 57 -5.87 7.09 -4.32
CA ALA A 57 -6.21 8.33 -5.00
C ALA A 57 -6.10 8.22 -6.53
N PHE A 58 -5.15 7.44 -7.07
CA PHE A 58 -4.91 7.36 -8.52
C PHE A 58 -5.37 6.06 -9.18
N PHE A 59 -5.62 4.99 -8.41
CA PHE A 59 -6.26 3.76 -8.91
C PHE A 59 -7.73 3.62 -8.48
N GLY A 60 -8.21 4.46 -7.58
CA GLY A 60 -9.60 4.50 -7.14
C GLY A 60 -9.80 4.09 -5.68
N PRO A 61 -10.87 4.57 -5.03
CA PRO A 61 -11.08 4.44 -3.58
C PRO A 61 -11.34 2.99 -3.12
N ASP A 62 -11.80 2.12 -4.02
CA ASP A 62 -12.13 0.72 -3.73
C ASP A 62 -10.92 -0.23 -3.97
N LEU A 63 -9.73 0.32 -4.20
CA LEU A 63 -8.51 -0.45 -4.42
C LEU A 63 -8.24 -1.40 -3.23
N GLN A 64 -8.17 -2.70 -3.52
CA GLN A 64 -7.73 -3.73 -2.57
C GLN A 64 -6.37 -4.28 -3.00
N ALA A 65 -5.31 -3.76 -2.40
CA ALA A 65 -3.94 -4.17 -2.71
C ALA A 65 -3.04 -4.16 -1.49
N ALA A 66 -2.04 -5.04 -1.47
CA ALA A 66 -0.90 -4.89 -0.57
C ALA A 66 0.04 -3.81 -1.14
N VAL A 67 0.33 -2.78 -0.37
CA VAL A 67 1.11 -1.62 -0.85
C VAL A 67 2.46 -1.53 -0.15
N PHE A 68 3.52 -1.56 -0.94
CA PHE A 68 4.88 -1.20 -0.54
C PHE A 68 5.21 0.22 -0.99
N ARG A 69 5.72 1.05 -0.09
CA ARG A 69 6.13 2.43 -0.39
C ARG A 69 7.55 2.69 0.09
N ASN A 70 8.45 3.03 -0.83
CA ASN A 70 9.82 3.43 -0.52
C ASN A 70 10.29 4.57 -1.42
N ALA A 71 11.52 5.06 -1.24
CA ALA A 71 12.06 6.15 -2.04
C ALA A 71 12.20 5.75 -3.52
N GLY A 72 11.25 6.21 -4.33
CA GLY A 72 11.18 6.02 -5.76
C GLY A 72 10.51 4.72 -6.23
N GLY A 73 9.88 3.95 -5.36
CA GLY A 73 9.25 2.68 -5.74
C GLY A 73 10.28 1.65 -6.22
N ARG A 74 11.47 1.65 -5.62
CA ARG A 74 12.58 0.79 -6.02
C ARG A 74 12.40 -0.62 -5.47
N VAL A 75 12.69 -1.63 -6.29
CA VAL A 75 12.77 -3.02 -5.84
C VAL A 75 14.05 -3.16 -5.00
N SER A 76 13.92 -3.08 -3.68
CA SER A 76 15.00 -3.31 -2.72
C SER A 76 14.98 -4.74 -2.19
N GLU A 77 16.06 -5.16 -1.53
CA GLU A 77 16.13 -6.46 -0.86
C GLU A 77 14.98 -6.64 0.16
N ASP A 78 14.61 -5.58 0.88
CA ASP A 78 13.50 -5.63 1.83
C ASP A 78 12.14 -5.83 1.13
N VAL A 79 11.94 -5.25 -0.05
CA VAL A 79 10.74 -5.48 -0.87
C VAL A 79 10.71 -6.93 -1.34
N ILE A 80 11.83 -7.47 -1.83
CA ILE A 80 11.92 -8.86 -2.29
C ILE A 80 11.64 -9.83 -1.13
N ARG A 81 12.27 -9.62 0.03
CA ARG A 81 12.04 -10.38 1.25
C ARG A 81 10.57 -10.36 1.65
N SER A 82 9.97 -9.18 1.71
CA SER A 82 8.57 -9.00 2.13
C SER A 82 7.59 -9.62 1.15
N LEU A 83 7.85 -9.49 -0.16
CA LEU A 83 7.04 -10.10 -1.21
C LEU A 83 7.11 -11.64 -1.15
N ASN A 84 8.27 -12.21 -0.87
CA ASN A 84 8.43 -13.66 -0.68
C ASN A 84 7.65 -14.17 0.53
N ILE A 85 7.66 -13.42 1.65
CA ILE A 85 6.85 -13.75 2.83
C ILE A 85 5.36 -13.70 2.46
N LEU A 86 4.91 -12.63 1.78
CA LEU A 86 3.51 -12.48 1.38
C LEU A 86 3.08 -13.64 0.47
N ARG A 87 3.86 -13.96 -0.56
CA ARG A 87 3.63 -15.10 -1.48
C ARG A 87 3.51 -16.45 -0.75
N ALA A 88 4.21 -16.62 0.37
CA ALA A 88 4.12 -17.86 1.14
C ALA A 88 2.76 -18.03 1.83
N VAL A 89 2.07 -16.93 2.14
CA VAL A 89 0.85 -16.92 2.94
C VAL A 89 -0.43 -16.57 2.18
N VAL A 90 -0.34 -15.98 0.98
CA VAL A 90 -1.51 -15.66 0.12
C VAL A 90 -1.30 -16.11 -1.33
N SER A 91 -2.35 -16.06 -2.15
CA SER A 91 -2.22 -16.12 -3.61
C SER A 91 -1.94 -14.71 -4.14
N LEU A 92 -0.94 -14.56 -5.01
CA LEU A 92 -0.64 -13.28 -5.66
C LEU A 92 -1.13 -13.29 -7.10
N GLU A 93 -1.78 -12.21 -7.53
CA GLU A 93 -2.23 -12.02 -8.92
C GLU A 93 -1.13 -11.38 -9.76
N LEU A 94 -0.71 -10.20 -9.30
CA LEU A 94 0.10 -9.26 -10.05
C LEU A 94 0.91 -8.40 -9.08
N VAL A 95 2.12 -8.05 -9.49
CA VAL A 95 2.92 -7.01 -8.82
C VAL A 95 3.06 -5.82 -9.78
N ALA A 96 2.45 -4.71 -9.43
CA ALA A 96 2.54 -3.45 -10.17
C ALA A 96 3.63 -2.55 -9.57
N ILE A 97 4.60 -2.13 -10.40
CA ILE A 97 5.62 -1.15 -10.02
C ILE A 97 5.22 0.18 -10.62
N VAL A 98 5.00 1.19 -9.77
CA VAL A 98 4.47 2.50 -10.16
C VAL A 98 5.49 3.57 -9.81
N HIS A 99 5.93 4.30 -10.83
CA HIS A 99 6.77 5.48 -10.66
C HIS A 99 5.94 6.75 -10.90
N HIS A 100 6.47 7.89 -10.48
CA HIS A 100 5.87 9.18 -10.77
C HIS A 100 6.94 10.18 -11.21
N THR A 101 6.50 11.25 -11.87
CA THR A 101 7.38 12.34 -12.31
C THR A 101 7.54 13.40 -11.21
N GLY A 102 8.50 14.33 -11.38
CA GLY A 102 8.67 15.47 -10.46
C GLY A 102 9.20 15.08 -9.06
N THR A 103 10.07 14.08 -8.99
CA THR A 103 10.71 13.61 -7.75
C THR A 103 12.15 14.11 -7.68
N VAL A 104 12.64 14.42 -6.47
CA VAL A 104 14.03 14.82 -6.22
C VAL A 104 15.02 13.67 -6.43
N THR A 105 14.57 12.43 -6.30
CA THR A 105 15.37 11.23 -6.55
C THR A 105 15.14 10.71 -7.97
N ALA A 106 16.19 10.17 -8.60
CA ALA A 106 16.12 9.60 -9.95
C ALA A 106 15.18 8.36 -10.02
N CYS A 107 13.87 8.60 -10.10
CA CYS A 107 12.84 7.61 -10.45
C CYS A 107 12.73 7.45 -11.98
N GLY A 108 13.89 7.50 -12.66
CA GLY A 108 14.02 7.65 -14.11
C GLY A 108 13.59 6.46 -14.97
N VAL A 109 12.64 5.64 -14.51
CA VAL A 109 12.05 4.58 -15.33
C VAL A 109 10.58 4.95 -15.60
N PRO A 110 10.17 5.16 -16.86
CA PRO A 110 8.80 5.50 -17.18
C PRO A 110 7.92 4.26 -17.04
N VAL A 111 7.35 4.04 -15.86
CA VAL A 111 6.23 3.13 -15.66
C VAL A 111 5.11 3.94 -15.02
N ALA A 112 4.09 4.23 -15.84
CA ALA A 112 2.95 5.12 -15.63
C ALA A 112 3.31 6.59 -15.33
N LYS A 113 3.12 7.47 -16.33
CA LYS A 113 3.04 8.92 -16.07
C LYS A 113 1.66 9.20 -15.47
N PHE A 114 1.63 9.63 -14.22
CA PHE A 114 0.56 10.46 -13.68
C PHE A 114 1.12 11.89 -13.50
#